data_AF-A0A431RA56-F1
#
_entry.id   AF-A0A431RA56-F1
#
_cell.length_a   1.000
_cell.length_b   1.000
_cell.length_c   1.000
_cell.angle_alpha   90.00
_cell.angle_beta   90.00
_cell.angle_gamma   90.00
#
_symmetry.space_group_name_H-M   'P 1'
#
loop_
_entity.id
_entity.type
_entity.pdbx_description
1 polymer ?
#
loop_
_entity_poly.entity_id
_entity_poly.type
_entity_poly.pdbx_seq_one_letter_code
_entity_poly.pdbx_strand_id
1 'polypeptide(L)'
;MPDQYLFLDAAFVKAEIGKLLAEYPELEEDEALRIDTIEGETDALRIIQRALDEQREAETMVGAIRAREIDIAARRGRYERKSDAMRQLIKAVMRAAKLDKISLAEASLSLTKPRQTVGIEDLDALPQGYFKTIRQADKTAIKSAFDQGEQIPGAILVTGDTGLMIRTK
;
A
#
# COMPACT_ATOMS: atom_id res chain seq x y z
N MET A 1 14.07 15.00 8.65
CA MET A 1 13.86 16.47 8.68
C MET A 1 14.52 17.27 7.53
N PRO A 2 15.07 16.69 6.43
CA PRO A 2 15.52 17.50 5.29
C PRO A 2 14.38 17.88 4.30
N ASP A 3 13.31 17.09 4.22
CA ASP A 3 12.26 17.24 3.19
C ASP A 3 11.39 18.49 3.37
N GLN A 4 11.20 18.93 4.62
CA GLN A 4 10.33 20.08 4.93
C GLN A 4 10.83 21.39 4.28
N TYR A 5 12.15 21.51 4.08
CA TYR A 5 12.75 22.64 3.37
C TYR A 5 12.52 22.55 1.86
N LEU A 6 12.59 21.34 1.27
CA LEU A 6 12.36 21.15 -0.17
C LEU A 6 10.94 21.53 -0.58
N PHE A 7 9.94 21.23 0.24
CA PHE A 7 8.54 21.63 -0.03
C PHE A 7 8.34 23.16 0.08
N LEU A 8 9.03 23.82 1.01
CA LEU A 8 8.99 25.27 1.15
C LEU A 8 9.66 25.95 -0.05
N ASP A 9 10.84 25.46 -0.44
CA ASP A 9 11.57 25.94 -1.61
C ASP A 9 10.74 25.76 -2.89
N ALA A 10 10.09 24.60 -3.04
CA ALA A 10 9.21 24.34 -4.19
C ALA A 10 8.00 25.28 -4.24
N ALA A 11 7.42 25.63 -3.09
CA ALA A 11 6.33 26.59 -3.03
C ALA A 11 6.78 28.00 -3.42
N PHE A 12 7.98 28.39 -2.99
CA PHE A 12 8.59 29.68 -3.34
C PHE A 12 8.90 29.76 -4.84
N VAL A 13 9.58 28.76 -5.39
CA VAL A 13 9.90 28.71 -6.82
C VAL A 13 8.64 28.65 -7.69
N LYS A 14 7.60 27.93 -7.25
CA LYS A 14 6.30 27.95 -7.95
C LYS A 14 5.71 29.36 -8.01
N ALA A 15 5.84 30.14 -6.94
CA ALA A 15 5.37 31.53 -6.93
C ALA A 15 6.22 32.44 -7.82
N GLU A 16 7.53 32.22 -7.89
CA GLU A 16 8.43 32.94 -8.81
C GLU A 16 8.11 32.64 -10.27
N ILE A 17 7.98 31.35 -10.63
CA ILE A 17 7.56 30.95 -11.99
C ILE A 17 6.22 31.60 -12.36
N GLY A 18 5.25 31.61 -11.43
CA GLY A 18 3.95 32.23 -11.66
C GLY A 18 4.04 33.74 -11.92
N LYS A 19 4.95 34.45 -11.24
CA LYS A 19 5.20 35.88 -11.49
C LYS A 19 5.90 36.10 -12.83
N LEU A 20 6.93 35.29 -13.12
CA LEU A 20 7.70 35.37 -14.35
C LEU A 20 6.81 35.17 -15.58
N LEU A 21 5.95 34.16 -15.57
CA LEU A 21 5.01 33.90 -16.68
C LEU A 21 3.93 34.98 -16.81
N ALA A 22 3.57 35.65 -15.71
CA ALA A 22 2.63 36.78 -15.76
C ALA A 22 3.29 38.07 -16.30
N GLU A 23 4.58 38.25 -16.06
CA GLU A 23 5.36 39.39 -16.54
C GLU A 23 5.76 39.26 -18.02
N TYR A 24 6.04 38.03 -18.46
CA TYR A 24 6.46 37.70 -19.83
C TYR A 24 5.52 36.67 -20.48
N PRO A 25 4.31 37.09 -20.91
CA PRO A 25 3.34 36.19 -21.53
C PRO A 25 3.82 35.59 -22.86
N GLU A 26 4.76 36.24 -23.57
CA GLU A 26 5.38 35.70 -24.79
C GLU A 26 6.13 34.36 -24.58
N LEU A 27 6.51 34.02 -23.34
CA LEU A 27 7.13 32.73 -23.02
C LEU A 27 6.16 31.55 -23.16
N GLU A 28 4.87 31.78 -23.35
CA GLU A 28 3.94 30.68 -23.62
C GLU A 28 4.15 30.03 -24.98
N GLU A 29 4.59 30.80 -25.98
CA GLU A 29 4.67 30.39 -27.38
C GLU A 29 5.94 29.61 -27.73
N ASP A 30 7.01 29.80 -26.95
CA ASP A 30 8.30 29.11 -27.13
C ASP A 30 8.71 28.35 -25.85
N GLU A 31 8.53 27.03 -25.87
CA GLU A 31 8.88 26.16 -24.76
C GLU A 31 10.38 26.13 -24.45
N ALA A 32 11.24 26.21 -25.47
CA ALA A 32 12.68 26.17 -25.26
C ALA A 32 13.16 27.45 -24.58
N LEU A 33 12.69 28.60 -25.06
CA LEU A 33 12.96 29.90 -24.42
C LEU A 33 12.40 29.96 -22.99
N ARG A 34 11.20 29.40 -22.77
CA ARG A 34 10.59 29.32 -21.43
C ARG A 34 11.43 28.50 -20.47
N ILE A 35 11.95 27.36 -20.89
CA ILE A 35 12.80 26.51 -20.02
C ILE A 35 14.10 27.24 -19.66
N ASP A 36 14.78 27.86 -20.64
CA ASP A 36 16.04 28.58 -20.42
C ASP A 36 15.84 29.79 -19.49
N THR A 37 14.75 30.53 -19.67
CA THR A 37 14.41 31.67 -18.81
C THR A 37 14.05 31.21 -17.39
N ILE A 38 13.29 30.13 -17.23
CA ILE A 38 12.95 29.57 -15.91
C ILE A 38 14.21 29.06 -15.20
N GLU A 39 15.15 28.43 -15.91
CA GLU A 39 16.42 27.97 -15.33
C GLU A 39 17.34 29.13 -14.95
N GLY A 40 17.38 30.20 -15.75
CA GLY A 40 18.20 31.38 -15.48
C GLY A 40 17.66 32.24 -14.34
N GLU A 41 16.34 32.36 -14.22
CA GLU A 41 15.68 33.26 -13.25
C GLU A 41 15.22 32.54 -11.97
N THR A 42 15.13 31.21 -11.96
CA THR A 42 14.62 30.45 -10.80
C THR A 42 15.41 29.17 -10.52
N ASP A 43 15.31 28.66 -9.28
CA ASP A 43 15.92 27.39 -8.88
C ASP A 43 15.09 26.13 -9.26
N ALA A 44 14.18 26.23 -10.22
CA ALA A 44 13.20 25.17 -10.54
C ALA A 44 13.85 23.82 -10.88
N LEU A 45 14.81 23.80 -11.81
CA LEU A 45 15.46 22.56 -12.24
C LEU A 45 16.31 21.95 -11.12
N ARG A 46 16.93 22.80 -10.27
CA ARG A 46 17.70 22.36 -9.11
C ARG A 46 16.81 21.64 -8.08
N ILE A 47 15.62 22.19 -7.82
CA ILE A 47 14.64 21.58 -6.91
C ILE A 47 14.12 20.26 -7.50
N ILE A 48 13.80 20.22 -8.80
CA ILE A 48 13.35 19.00 -9.48
C ILE A 48 14.42 17.90 -9.42
N GLN A 49 15.69 18.25 -9.67
CA GLN A 49 16.80 17.30 -9.60
C GLN A 49 16.96 16.74 -8.20
N ARG A 50 16.93 17.60 -7.17
CA ARG A 50 17.01 17.16 -5.77
C ARG A 50 15.84 16.26 -5.38
N ALA A 51 14.62 16.57 -5.83
CA ALA A 51 13.45 15.72 -5.59
C ALA A 51 13.57 14.35 -6.27
N LEU A 52 14.12 14.31 -7.49
CA LEU A 52 14.38 13.07 -8.22
C LEU A 52 15.42 12.19 -7.49
N ASP A 53 16.47 12.79 -6.96
CA ASP A 53 17.51 12.06 -6.23
C ASP A 53 16.97 11.48 -4.92
N GLU A 54 16.20 12.26 -4.16
CA GLU A 54 15.51 11.79 -2.94
C GLU A 54 14.52 10.65 -3.25
N GLN A 55 13.74 10.78 -4.33
CA GLN A 55 12.82 9.71 -4.78
C GLN A 55 13.59 8.41 -5.05
N ARG A 56 14.73 8.48 -5.75
CA ARG A 56 15.55 7.30 -6.09
C ARG A 56 16.16 6.66 -4.85
N GLU A 57 16.63 7.47 -3.91
CA GLU A 57 17.12 6.97 -2.63
C GLU A 57 16.00 6.24 -1.87
N ALA A 58 14.81 6.83 -1.81
CA ALA A 58 13.65 6.21 -1.20
C ALA A 58 13.27 4.88 -1.89
N GLU A 59 13.25 4.82 -3.22
CA GLU A 59 12.98 3.59 -3.98
C GLU A 59 14.00 2.49 -3.68
N THR A 60 15.28 2.86 -3.63
CA THR A 60 16.38 1.95 -3.27
C THR A 60 16.19 1.40 -1.86
N MET A 61 15.85 2.27 -0.91
CA MET A 61 15.61 1.91 0.48
C MET A 61 14.38 1.01 0.63
N VAL A 62 13.30 1.25 -0.12
CA VAL A 62 12.13 0.36 -0.16
C VAL A 62 12.53 -1.05 -0.60
N GLY A 63 13.36 -1.17 -1.64
CA GLY A 63 13.89 -2.46 -2.08
C GLY A 63 14.68 -3.18 -0.99
N ALA A 64 15.60 -2.48 -0.33
CA ALA A 64 16.41 -3.02 0.76
C ALA A 64 15.57 -3.45 1.98
N ILE A 65 14.55 -2.65 2.33
CA ILE A 65 13.63 -2.96 3.44
C ILE A 65 12.82 -4.21 3.12
N ARG A 66 12.27 -4.34 1.92
CA ARG A 66 11.53 -5.54 1.49
C ARG A 66 12.37 -6.81 1.59
N ALA A 67 13.65 -6.74 1.20
CA ALA A 67 14.56 -7.87 1.35
C ALA A 67 14.73 -8.29 2.82
N ARG A 68 14.93 -7.32 3.73
CA ARG A 68 15.02 -7.59 5.17
C ARG A 68 13.71 -8.11 5.77
N GLU A 69 12.58 -7.60 5.30
CA GLU A 69 11.25 -8.04 5.75
C GLU A 69 11.04 -9.53 5.44
N ILE A 70 11.46 -10.01 4.27
CA ILE A 70 11.39 -11.44 3.91
C ILE A 70 12.19 -12.28 4.91
N ASP A 71 13.41 -11.88 5.25
CA ASP A 71 14.25 -12.60 6.20
C ASP A 71 13.66 -12.63 7.61
N ILE A 72 13.10 -11.50 8.05
CA ILE A 72 12.44 -11.37 9.36
C ILE A 72 11.14 -12.19 9.38
N ALA A 73 10.35 -12.18 8.30
CA ALA A 73 9.15 -12.99 8.16
C ALA A 73 9.49 -14.49 8.19
N ALA A 74 10.57 -14.91 7.53
CA ALA A 74 11.05 -16.28 7.59
C ALA A 74 11.48 -16.68 9.01
N ARG A 75 12.13 -15.78 9.76
CA ARG A 75 12.46 -15.97 11.19
C ARG A 75 11.20 -16.09 12.02
N ARG A 76 10.23 -15.18 11.85
CA ARG A 76 8.93 -15.19 12.54
C ARG A 76 8.23 -16.52 12.34
N GLY A 77 8.14 -17.00 11.10
CA GLY A 77 7.50 -18.28 10.78
C GLY A 77 8.17 -19.49 11.43
N ARG A 78 9.48 -19.46 11.73
CA ARG A 78 10.15 -20.52 12.51
C ARG A 78 9.74 -20.51 13.97
N TYR A 79 9.62 -19.34 14.58
CA TYR A 79 9.18 -19.22 15.98
C TYR A 79 7.69 -19.52 16.15
N GLU A 80 6.85 -19.16 15.19
CA GLU A 80 5.44 -19.57 15.14
C GLU A 80 5.32 -21.10 15.13
N ARG A 81 6.02 -21.77 14.20
CA ARG A 81 6.07 -23.25 14.14
C ARG A 81 6.60 -23.87 15.43
N LYS A 82 7.63 -23.29 16.03
CA LYS A 82 8.17 -23.75 17.32
C LYS A 82 7.13 -23.60 18.44
N SER A 83 6.44 -22.47 18.52
CA SER A 83 5.38 -22.21 19.50
C SER A 83 4.25 -23.23 19.35
N ASP A 84 3.77 -23.44 18.13
CA ASP A 84 2.72 -24.41 17.84
C ASP A 84 3.15 -25.85 18.18
N ALA A 85 4.38 -26.23 17.84
CA ALA A 85 4.93 -27.54 18.20
C ALA A 85 4.99 -27.73 19.72
N MET A 86 5.43 -26.73 20.49
CA MET A 86 5.43 -26.79 21.96
C MET A 86 4.01 -26.90 22.52
N ARG A 87 3.05 -26.17 21.95
CA ARG A 87 1.64 -26.27 22.33
C ARG A 87 1.07 -27.67 22.06
N GLN A 88 1.39 -28.25 20.92
CA GLN A 88 1.01 -29.62 20.59
C GLN A 88 1.65 -30.64 21.53
N LEU A 89 2.93 -30.45 21.89
CA LEU A 89 3.63 -31.29 22.86
C LEU A 89 2.97 -31.24 24.23
N ILE A 90 2.69 -30.05 24.76
CA ILE A 90 1.96 -29.85 26.03
C ILE A 90 0.62 -30.59 25.98
N LYS A 91 -0.14 -30.42 24.89
CA LYS A 91 -1.43 -31.10 24.69
C LYS A 91 -1.28 -32.63 24.65
N ALA A 92 -0.25 -33.15 24.00
CA ALA A 92 0.03 -34.58 23.93
C ALA A 92 0.37 -35.17 25.30
N VAL A 93 1.23 -34.48 26.07
CA VAL A 93 1.60 -34.88 27.44
C VAL A 93 0.39 -34.86 28.37
N MET A 94 -0.41 -33.78 28.36
CA MET A 94 -1.64 -33.69 29.16
C MET A 94 -2.63 -34.81 28.83
N ARG A 95 -2.78 -35.17 27.55
CA ARG A 95 -3.62 -36.30 27.11
C ARG A 95 -3.10 -37.65 27.60
N ALA A 96 -1.80 -37.90 27.46
CA ALA A 96 -1.19 -39.15 27.93
C ALA A 96 -1.31 -39.30 29.45
N ALA A 97 -1.18 -38.20 30.20
CA ALA A 97 -1.36 -38.15 31.64
C ALA A 97 -2.82 -38.15 32.09
N LYS A 98 -3.80 -38.09 31.17
CA LYS A 98 -5.24 -37.97 31.45
C LYS A 98 -5.57 -36.78 32.37
N LEU A 99 -4.86 -35.67 32.21
CA LEU A 99 -5.05 -34.44 32.98
C LEU A 99 -5.83 -33.41 32.16
N ASP A 100 -7.02 -33.06 32.64
CA ASP A 100 -7.85 -32.02 31.99
C ASP A 100 -7.41 -30.60 32.36
N LYS A 101 -6.79 -30.43 33.53
CA LYS A 101 -6.33 -29.14 34.05
C LYS A 101 -5.03 -29.29 34.84
N ILE A 102 -4.08 -28.39 34.60
CA ILE A 102 -2.82 -28.26 35.35
C ILE A 102 -2.65 -26.78 35.71
N SER A 103 -2.34 -26.49 36.97
CA SER A 103 -1.95 -25.14 37.40
C SER A 103 -0.45 -25.15 37.69
N LEU A 104 0.30 -24.33 36.95
CA LEU A 104 1.72 -24.05 37.17
C LEU A 104 1.85 -22.64 37.75
N ALA A 105 2.99 -22.34 38.36
CA ALA A 105 3.26 -21.01 38.91
C ALA A 105 3.14 -19.89 37.85
N GLU A 106 3.48 -20.19 36.60
CA GLU A 106 3.47 -19.22 35.50
C GLU A 106 2.19 -19.22 34.66
N ALA A 107 1.39 -20.31 34.68
CA ALA A 107 0.18 -20.41 33.86
C ALA A 107 -0.76 -21.54 34.30
N SER A 108 -2.06 -21.38 34.05
CA SER A 108 -3.04 -22.46 34.14
C SER A 108 -3.35 -23.03 32.76
N LEU A 109 -3.10 -24.33 32.58
CA LEU A 109 -3.35 -25.07 31.35
C LEU A 109 -4.62 -25.89 31.49
N SER A 110 -5.51 -25.83 30.52
CA SER A 110 -6.71 -26.67 30.47
C SER A 110 -6.95 -27.19 29.07
N LEU A 111 -7.33 -28.47 28.97
CA LEU A 111 -7.77 -29.08 27.72
C LEU A 111 -9.26 -28.78 27.54
N THR A 112 -9.60 -28.05 26.48
CA THR A 112 -11.01 -27.84 26.11
C THR A 112 -11.53 -29.04 25.33
N LYS A 113 -12.81 -29.36 25.53
CA LYS A 113 -13.52 -30.36 24.73
C LYS A 113 -13.45 -30.00 23.24
N PRO A 114 -13.30 -30.98 22.32
CA PRO A 114 -13.35 -30.73 20.90
C PRO A 114 -14.68 -30.06 20.55
N ARG A 115 -14.60 -28.91 19.88
CA ARG A 115 -15.79 -28.22 19.36
C ARG A 115 -16.11 -28.82 18.00
N GLN A 116 -17.39 -29.07 17.74
CA GLN A 116 -17.83 -29.43 16.39
C GLN A 116 -17.66 -28.19 15.51
N THR A 117 -16.86 -28.34 14.45
CA THR A 117 -16.72 -27.35 13.40
C THR A 117 -17.48 -27.84 12.18
N VAL A 118 -18.22 -26.97 11.52
CA VAL A 118 -18.92 -27.31 10.28
C VAL A 118 -17.87 -27.49 9.18
N GLY A 119 -17.72 -28.73 8.70
CA GLY A 119 -16.99 -29.03 7.47
C GLY A 119 -17.97 -28.93 6.31
N ILE A 120 -17.65 -28.10 5.31
CA ILE A 120 -18.42 -28.02 4.08
C ILE A 120 -17.78 -29.00 3.11
N GLU A 121 -18.44 -30.13 2.84
CA GLU A 121 -17.94 -31.17 1.94
C GLU A 121 -18.24 -30.86 0.46
N ASP A 122 -19.38 -30.22 0.20
CA ASP A 122 -19.82 -29.78 -1.11
C ASP A 122 -20.48 -28.41 -1.00
N LEU A 123 -20.00 -27.44 -1.78
CA LEU A 123 -20.52 -26.08 -1.82
C LEU A 123 -21.84 -26.02 -2.61
N ASP A 124 -22.02 -26.84 -3.65
CA ASP A 124 -23.18 -26.76 -4.54
C ASP A 124 -24.43 -27.45 -3.95
N ALA A 125 -24.22 -28.35 -2.98
CA ALA A 125 -25.27 -28.96 -2.19
C ALA A 125 -25.78 -28.06 -1.04
N LEU A 126 -25.11 -26.92 -0.75
CA LEU A 126 -25.53 -26.02 0.32
C LEU A 126 -26.79 -25.24 -0.09
N PRO A 127 -27.83 -25.17 0.77
CA PRO A 127 -28.96 -24.30 0.54
C PRO A 127 -28.53 -22.84 0.41
N GLN A 128 -29.21 -22.07 -0.46
CA GLN A 128 -28.91 -20.67 -0.77
C GLN A 128 -28.81 -19.75 0.48
N GLY A 129 -29.43 -20.14 1.61
CA GLY A 129 -29.37 -19.41 2.87
C GLY A 129 -28.03 -19.43 3.61
N TYR A 130 -27.07 -20.28 3.20
CA TYR A 130 -25.75 -20.39 3.84
C TYR A 130 -24.63 -19.63 3.10
N PHE A 131 -24.96 -18.89 2.04
CA PHE A 131 -24.01 -18.06 1.31
C PHE A 131 -24.02 -16.62 1.81
N LYS A 132 -22.83 -16.07 2.06
CA LYS A 132 -22.66 -14.63 2.28
C LYS A 132 -22.39 -13.94 0.94
N THR A 133 -23.40 -13.32 0.35
CA THR A 133 -23.24 -12.57 -0.90
C THR A 133 -22.55 -11.22 -0.63
N ILE A 134 -21.34 -11.03 -1.15
CA ILE A 134 -20.65 -9.74 -1.14
C ILE A 134 -21.01 -9.02 -2.44
N ARG A 135 -21.74 -7.91 -2.33
CA ARG A 135 -21.99 -7.00 -3.47
C ARG A 135 -20.82 -6.03 -3.60
N GLN A 136 -19.89 -6.35 -4.49
CA GLN A 136 -18.78 -5.47 -4.84
C GLN A 136 -19.06 -4.79 -6.18
N ALA A 137 -18.85 -3.47 -6.24
CA ALA A 137 -18.97 -2.72 -7.48
C ALA A 137 -17.80 -3.09 -8.42
N ASP A 138 -18.12 -3.55 -9.62
CA ASP A 138 -17.12 -3.77 -10.66
C ASP A 138 -16.79 -2.44 -11.34
N LYS A 139 -15.74 -1.79 -10.84
CA LYS A 139 -15.25 -0.51 -11.38
C LYS A 139 -14.80 -0.61 -12.83
N THR A 140 -14.44 -1.80 -13.32
CA THR A 140 -13.98 -1.99 -14.70
C THR A 140 -15.15 -2.03 -15.67
N ALA A 141 -16.21 -2.77 -15.33
CA ALA A 141 -17.46 -2.77 -16.09
C ALA A 141 -18.11 -1.38 -16.07
N ILE A 142 -18.10 -0.71 -14.91
CA ILE A 142 -18.62 0.65 -14.77
C ILE A 142 -17.85 1.62 -15.67
N LYS A 143 -16.51 1.53 -15.72
CA LYS A 143 -15.69 2.38 -16.60
C LYS A 143 -15.96 2.10 -18.08
N SER A 144 -16.07 0.83 -18.47
CA SER A 144 -16.41 0.43 -19.85
C SER A 144 -17.78 0.95 -20.29
N ALA A 145 -18.77 0.92 -19.40
CA ALA A 145 -20.10 1.48 -19.66
C ALA A 145 -20.08 3.01 -19.79
N PHE A 146 -19.29 3.71 -18.96
CA PHE A 146 -19.08 5.15 -19.13
C PHE A 146 -18.36 5.49 -20.45
N ASP A 147 -17.35 4.71 -20.85
CA ASP A 147 -16.64 4.90 -22.13
C ASP A 147 -17.57 4.65 -23.34
N GLN A 148 -18.60 3.83 -23.18
CA GLN A 148 -19.65 3.57 -24.19
C GLN A 148 -20.81 4.59 -24.17
N GLY A 149 -20.77 5.57 -23.26
CA GLY A 149 -21.78 6.64 -23.15
C GLY A 149 -23.01 6.29 -22.30
N GLU A 150 -22.98 5.18 -21.56
CA GLU A 150 -24.07 4.76 -20.69
C GLU A 150 -23.92 5.39 -19.29
N GLN A 151 -24.96 6.07 -18.81
CA GLN A 151 -24.95 6.66 -17.46
C GLN A 151 -25.37 5.62 -16.44
N ILE A 152 -24.45 5.24 -15.54
CA ILE A 152 -24.75 4.35 -14.41
C ILE A 152 -25.16 5.20 -13.19
N PRO A 153 -26.41 5.07 -12.69
CA PRO A 153 -26.82 5.75 -11.47
C PRO A 153 -25.93 5.32 -10.29
N GLY A 154 -25.23 6.28 -9.68
CA GLY A 154 -24.37 6.04 -8.51
C GLY A 154 -22.87 5.95 -8.80
N ALA A 155 -22.42 6.14 -10.05
CA ALA A 155 -21.01 6.31 -10.37
C ALA A 155 -20.80 7.63 -11.13
N ILE A 156 -19.67 8.29 -10.86
CA ILE A 156 -19.29 9.56 -11.51
C ILE A 156 -17.87 9.38 -12.04
N LEU A 157 -17.66 9.79 -13.29
CA LEU A 157 -16.33 9.85 -13.87
C LEU A 157 -15.59 11.05 -13.26
N VAL A 158 -14.55 10.77 -12.47
CA VAL A 158 -13.68 11.81 -11.91
C VAL A 158 -12.37 11.78 -12.69
N THR A 159 -12.03 12.90 -13.33
CA THR A 159 -10.71 13.10 -13.94
C THR A 159 -9.70 13.26 -12.80
N GLY A 160 -8.71 12.38 -12.73
CA GLY A 160 -7.61 12.50 -11.80
C GLY A 160 -6.61 13.58 -12.23
N ASP A 161 -5.70 13.94 -11.32
CA ASP A 161 -4.63 14.89 -11.62
C ASP A 161 -3.70 14.38 -12.73
N THR A 162 -3.03 15.31 -13.41
CA THR A 162 -2.02 15.01 -14.43
C THR A 162 -0.91 14.12 -13.85
N GLY A 163 -0.68 12.97 -14.47
CA GLY A 163 0.36 12.02 -14.03
C GLY A 163 1.76 12.46 -14.46
N LEU A 164 2.75 12.25 -13.59
CA LEU A 164 4.17 12.42 -13.90
C LEU A 164 4.78 11.07 -14.33
N MET A 165 5.40 11.01 -15.51
CA MET A 165 6.11 9.82 -15.98
C MET A 165 7.63 10.05 -15.94
N ILE A 166 8.33 9.31 -15.09
CA ILE A 166 9.80 9.36 -14.99
C ILE A 166 10.36 8.14 -15.69
N ARG A 167 11.09 8.34 -16.79
CA ARG A 167 11.83 7.28 -17.50
C ARG A 167 13.32 7.46 -17.28
N THR A 168 13.96 6.45 -16.70
CA THR A 168 15.42 6.35 -16.61
C THR A 168 16.00 5.94 -17.96
N LYS A 169 17.17 6.50 -18.29
CA LYS A 169 18.03 6.01 -19.38
C LYS A 169 18.83 4.81 -18.92
#